data_AF-A0A6C0VAP3-F1
#
_entry.id   AF-A0A6C0VAP3-F1
#
_cell.length_a   1.000
_cell.length_b   1.000
_cell.length_c   1.000
_cell.angle_alpha   90.00
_cell.angle_beta   90.00
_cell.angle_gamma   90.00
#
_symmetry.space_group_name_H-M   'P 1'
#
loop_
_entity.id
_entity.type
_entity.pdbx_description
1 polymer ?
#
loop_
_entity_poly.entity_id
_entity_poly.type
_entity_poly.pdbx_seq_one_letter_code
_entity_poly.pdbx_strand_id
1 'polypeptide(L)'
;VRCGRSLDGYPFNPCLTEAQYKEMEEKVSSTLSGLSGELKGTFYPLTGMSKEVQQKLIDDHFLFKEGDRFLQAANACRFWPTGR
;
A
#
# COMPACT_ATOMS: atom_id res chain seq x y z
N VAL A 1 7.98 14.29 9.80
CA VAL A 1 9.14 13.36 9.71
C VAL A 1 8.64 12.07 9.06
N ARG A 2 9.39 11.47 8.12
CA ARG A 2 8.98 10.23 7.41
C ARG A 2 10.02 9.13 7.60
N CYS A 3 9.56 7.91 7.88
CA CYS A 3 10.40 6.72 8.02
C CYS A 3 9.91 5.62 7.06
N GLY A 4 10.83 4.97 6.34
CA GLY A 4 10.56 3.74 5.59
C GLY A 4 11.07 2.51 6.34
N ARG A 5 10.44 1.36 6.14
CA ARG A 5 10.86 0.06 6.68
C ARG A 5 10.73 -1.01 5.60
N SER A 6 11.55 -2.05 5.70
CA SER A 6 11.45 -3.27 4.90
C SER A 6 11.04 -4.41 5.82
N LEU A 7 10.23 -5.33 5.31
CA LEU A 7 9.86 -6.54 6.04
C LEU A 7 10.86 -7.64 5.72
N ASP A 8 11.47 -8.22 6.75
CA ASP A 8 12.33 -9.39 6.58
C ASP A 8 11.54 -10.56 5.97
N GLY A 9 12.21 -11.36 5.13
CA GLY A 9 11.62 -12.49 4.41
C GLY A 9 10.89 -12.14 3.11
N TYR A 10 10.81 -10.87 2.70
CA TYR A 10 10.22 -10.47 1.42
C TYR A 10 11.24 -9.77 0.51
N PRO A 11 11.26 -10.05 -0.80
CA PRO A 11 12.09 -9.31 -1.73
C PRO A 11 11.55 -7.89 -1.96
N PHE A 12 12.33 -7.04 -2.63
CA PHE A 12 11.84 -5.72 -3.02
C PHE A 12 10.83 -5.78 -4.16
N ASN A 13 10.08 -4.68 -4.28
CA ASN A 13 8.96 -4.49 -5.19
C ASN A 13 9.14 -5.08 -6.62
N PRO A 14 10.27 -4.89 -7.32
CA PRO A 14 10.52 -5.50 -8.64
C PRO A 14 10.43 -7.02 -8.72
N CYS A 15 10.66 -7.70 -7.59
CA CYS A 15 10.78 -9.15 -7.48
C CYS A 15 9.66 -9.78 -6.64
N LEU A 16 8.72 -8.98 -6.13
CA LEU A 16 7.56 -9.50 -5.41
C LEU A 16 6.60 -10.22 -6.37
N THR A 17 6.04 -11.32 -5.91
CA THR A 17 4.90 -11.98 -6.55
C THR A 17 3.58 -11.37 -6.09
N GLU A 18 2.50 -11.57 -6.85
CA GLU A 18 1.16 -11.08 -6.46
C GLU A 18 0.69 -11.65 -5.11
N ALA A 19 1.03 -12.91 -4.82
CA ALA A 19 0.70 -13.55 -3.54
C ALA A 19 1.43 -12.86 -2.37
N GLN A 20 2.73 -12.56 -2.53
CA GLN A 20 3.50 -11.85 -1.52
C GLN A 20 2.96 -10.42 -1.29
N TYR A 21 2.47 -9.76 -2.34
CA TYR A 21 1.78 -8.47 -2.21
C TYR A 21 0.57 -8.55 -1.27
N LYS A 22 -0.30 -9.54 -1.49
CA LYS A 22 -1.51 -9.75 -0.66
C LYS A 22 -1.14 -10.13 0.77
N GLU A 23 -0.16 -11.01 0.94
CA GLU A 23 0.31 -11.44 2.26
C GLU A 23 0.91 -10.28 3.06
N MET A 24 1.73 -9.44 2.42
CA MET A 24 2.29 -8.24 3.05
C MET A 24 1.20 -7.23 3.42
N GLU A 25 0.24 -6.99 2.53
CA GLU A 25 -0.92 -6.12 2.79
C GLU A 25 -1.72 -6.62 4.00
N GLU A 26 -2.06 -7.91 4.04
CA GLU A 26 -2.80 -8.52 5.16
C GLU A 26 -2.02 -8.40 6.48
N LYS A 27 -0.73 -8.73 6.47
CA LYS A 27 0.12 -8.67 7.67
C LYS A 27 0.22 -7.25 8.23
N VAL A 28 0.43 -6.26 7.37
CA VAL A 28 0.56 -4.86 7.77
C VAL A 28 -0.79 -4.29 8.21
N SER A 29 -1.85 -4.48 7.42
CA SER A 29 -3.19 -3.97 7.75
C SER A 29 -3.74 -4.56 9.05
N SER A 30 -3.54 -5.85 9.30
CA SER A 30 -3.89 -6.52 10.56
C SER A 30 -3.14 -5.92 11.76
N THR A 31 -1.81 -5.75 11.62
CA THR A 31 -0.97 -5.17 12.67
C THR A 31 -1.39 -3.73 13.00
N LEU A 32 -1.63 -2.91 11.97
CA LEU A 32 -2.04 -1.50 12.15
C LEU A 32 -3.45 -1.39 12.73
N SER A 33 -4.35 -2.30 12.38
CA SER A 33 -5.71 -2.33 12.93
C SER A 33 -5.74 -2.68 14.42
N GLY A 34 -4.69 -3.34 14.93
CA GLY A 34 -4.52 -3.62 16.37
C GLY A 34 -4.05 -2.41 17.19
N LEU A 35 -3.64 -1.30 16.56
CA LEU A 35 -3.23 -0.09 17.27
C LEU A 35 -4.44 0.62 17.90
N SER A 36 -4.21 1.23 19.06
CA SER A 36 -5.24 1.88 19.86
C SER A 36 -4.86 3.31 20.26
N GLY A 37 -5.77 4.02 20.92
CA GLY A 37 -5.57 5.42 21.30
C GLY A 37 -5.47 6.34 20.09
N GLU A 38 -4.48 7.24 20.11
CA GLU A 38 -4.25 8.24 19.05
C GLU A 38 -3.86 7.62 17.70
N LEU A 39 -3.44 6.35 17.69
CA LEU A 39 -3.02 5.63 16.49
C LEU A 39 -4.13 4.78 15.87
N LYS A 40 -5.33 4.74 16.48
CA LYS A 40 -6.47 4.01 15.92
C LYS A 40 -6.89 4.67 14.60
N GLY A 41 -7.07 3.86 13.56
CA GLY A 41 -7.42 4.34 12.23
C GLY A 41 -8.22 3.36 11.40
N THR A 42 -8.28 3.62 10.10
CA THR A 42 -8.95 2.77 9.11
C THR A 42 -7.98 2.50 7.96
N PHE A 43 -7.89 1.24 7.56
CA PHE A 43 -7.14 0.82 6.39
C PHE A 43 -8.03 0.92 5.14
N TYR A 44 -7.52 1.54 4.07
CA TYR A 44 -8.22 1.74 2.82
C TYR A 44 -7.47 1.05 1.68
N PRO A 45 -7.80 -0.21 1.33
CA PRO A 45 -7.13 -0.91 0.23
C PRO A 45 -7.42 -0.19 -1.09
N LEU A 46 -6.44 -0.11 -1.98
CA LEU A 46 -6.67 0.45 -3.31
C LEU A 46 -7.59 -0.45 -4.15
N THR A 47 -7.51 -1.76 -3.94
CA THR A 47 -8.38 -2.73 -4.61
C THR A 47 -9.83 -2.56 -4.14
N GLY A 48 -10.73 -2.21 -5.06
CA GLY A 48 -12.14 -2.01 -4.75
C GLY A 48 -12.48 -0.66 -4.08
N MET A 49 -11.51 0.26 -3.98
CA MET A 49 -11.77 1.62 -3.48
C MET A 49 -12.79 2.34 -4.37
N SER A 50 -13.81 2.94 -3.74
CA SER A 50 -14.80 3.74 -4.47
C SER A 50 -14.20 5.08 -4.89
N LYS A 51 -14.74 5.68 -5.96
CA LYS A 51 -14.24 6.98 -6.46
C LYS A 51 -14.43 8.10 -5.46
N GLU A 52 -15.47 8.03 -4.64
CA GLU A 52 -15.79 9.02 -3.61
C GLU A 52 -14.75 8.99 -2.50
N VAL A 53 -14.39 7.79 -2.02
CA VAL A 53 -13.30 7.62 -1.04
C VAL A 53 -11.97 8.04 -1.66
N GLN A 54 -11.72 7.63 -2.89
CA GLN A 54 -10.50 7.98 -3.62
C GLN A 54 -10.32 9.49 -3.72
N GLN A 55 -11.35 10.23 -4.14
CA GLN A 55 -11.30 11.67 -4.28
C GLN A 55 -11.06 12.36 -2.94
N LYS A 56 -11.74 11.92 -1.88
CA LYS A 56 -11.51 12.46 -0.54
C LYS A 56 -10.05 12.30 -0.11
N LEU A 57 -9.46 11.12 -0.29
CA LEU A 57 -8.06 10.88 0.08
C LEU A 57 -7.06 11.66 -0.79
N ILE A 58 -7.42 11.99 -2.03
CA ILE A 58 -6.64 12.90 -2.89
C ILE A 58 -6.68 14.32 -2.31
N ASP A 59 -7.87 14.82 -1.99
CA ASP A 59 -8.07 16.18 -1.47
C ASP A 59 -7.36 16.38 -0.12
N ASP A 60 -7.40 15.35 0.73
CA ASP A 60 -6.71 15.30 2.02
C ASP A 60 -5.19 15.05 1.90
N HIS A 61 -4.66 14.89 0.69
CA HIS A 61 -3.24 14.61 0.39
C HIS A 61 -2.72 13.30 1.01
N PHE A 62 -3.59 12.31 1.18
CA PHE A 62 -3.26 10.99 1.73
C PHE A 62 -3.05 9.92 0.67
N LEU A 63 -3.64 10.07 -0.52
CA LEU A 63 -3.54 9.06 -1.58
C LEU A 63 -2.31 9.24 -2.46
N PHE A 64 -1.56 8.15 -2.64
CA PHE A 64 -0.52 8.07 -3.67
C PHE A 64 -1.09 7.54 -4.99
N LYS A 65 -0.42 7.88 -6.10
CA LYS A 65 -0.79 7.43 -7.45
C LYS A 65 0.03 6.22 -7.88
N GLU A 66 -0.37 5.59 -8.98
CA GLU A 66 0.42 4.55 -9.63
C GLU A 66 1.86 5.04 -9.87
N GLY A 67 2.81 4.11 -9.75
CA GLY A 67 4.24 4.42 -9.83
C GLY A 67 4.60 5.13 -11.13
N ASP A 68 5.61 6.00 -11.05
CA ASP A 68 6.08 6.75 -12.21
C ASP A 68 6.76 5.85 -13.27
N ARG A 69 7.17 6.47 -14.39
CA ARG A 69 7.85 5.76 -15.48
C ARG A 69 9.09 4.98 -15.03
N PHE A 70 9.77 5.38 -13.95
CA PHE A 70 10.95 4.70 -13.45
C PHE A 70 10.56 3.45 -12.65
N LEU A 71 9.52 3.54 -11.83
CA LEU A 71 8.96 2.39 -11.12
C LEU A 71 8.35 1.38 -12.10
N GLN A 72 7.67 1.85 -13.14
CA GLN A 72 7.16 0.99 -14.21
C GLN A 72 8.31 0.27 -14.94
N ALA A 73 9.36 0.99 -15.33
CA ALA A 73 10.54 0.40 -15.96
C ALA A 73 11.28 -0.60 -15.04
N ALA A 74 11.23 -0.39 -13.73
CA ALA A 74 11.78 -1.30 -12.72
C ALA A 74 10.87 -2.49 -12.40
N ASN A 75 9.78 -2.72 -13.16
CA ASN A 75 8.81 -3.80 -12.91
C ASN A 75 8.09 -3.69 -11.55
N ALA A 76 8.03 -2.48 -10.96
CA ALA A 76 7.50 -2.24 -9.63
C ALA A 76 5.97 -1.95 -9.58
N CYS A 77 5.33 -1.93 -10.75
CA CYS A 77 3.89 -1.64 -10.91
C CYS A 77 3.10 -2.84 -11.45
N ARG A 78 3.74 -3.98 -11.67
CA ARG A 78 3.17 -5.13 -12.40
C ARG A 78 1.81 -5.63 -11.89
N PHE A 79 1.57 -5.53 -10.59
CA PHE A 79 0.35 -6.01 -9.94
C PHE A 79 -0.52 -4.89 -9.39
N TRP A 80 -0.31 -3.65 -9.83
CA TRP A 80 -1.15 -2.54 -9.40
C TRP A 80 -2.64 -2.79 -9.74
N PRO A 81 -3.61 -2.52 -8.82
CA PRO A 81 -3.46 -1.93 -7.48
C PRO A 81 -3.38 -2.95 -6.32
N THR A 82 -3.28 -4.25 -6.61
CA THR A 82 -3.31 -5.34 -5.61
C THR A 82 -2.18 -5.22 -4.58
N GLY A 83 -2.45 -5.38 -3.29
CA GLY A 83 -1.41 -5.32 -2.24
C GLY A 83 -0.92 -3.91 -1.91
N ARG A 84 -1.72 -2.88 -2.22
CA ARG A 84 -1.41 -1.46 -2.00
C ARG A 84 -2.51 -0.76 -1.24
#